data_AF-A0A922JC22-F1
#
_entry.id   AF-A0A922JC22-F1
#
_cell.length_a   1.000
_cell.length_b   1.000
_cell.length_c   1.000
_cell.angle_alpha   90.00
_cell.angle_beta   90.00
_cell.angle_gamma   90.00
#
_symmetry.space_group_name_H-M   'P 1'
#
loop_
_entity.id
_entity.type
_entity.pdbx_description
1 polymer ?
#
loop_
_entity_poly.entity_id
_entity_poly.type
_entity_poly.pdbx_seq_one_letter_code
_entity_poly.pdbx_strand_id
1 'polypeptide(L)'
;MVTMGLLPSPLMCTHTHPRYLHFLSFSFPVLHKFKSRPKLFTKSPNAPILTIRNCTPITAKPSSEIKRHSTGSQPDEKLRKLRDLFSIPGVNIDAYIIPSQDAHQSEFIAECYMRRAYISGFTGSAGTAVVTKDKAALWTDGRYFLQAEKQLSSSWILMRAGNLGVPTTSEWLNDVLTAGSRVGIDPFLFSSDAAEELKEAIAKKNHELVYLYDLNLVDEIWGESRPKPPNKPIRMHDLKYAGLDVASKLSLLRSELVDAGSSAIVISMLDEVAWLLNLRGSDVPHSPVMYAYLIVEIDRAKLFIDNSKVTPDVMNRLKNAGIELRPYDSILSEIESLAAQDTHLWLDTSSVNAAIVNTYKSSCERFTGSRGNKAKGKSKMHDSSNGQSEGHSGVYKSSPISVAKAVKNHAELEGMRNSHLRDAAALAQFWVWLEDEIHKGVKLTEVEVSDKLLEFRSKQYGFIDTSFDTISATGANGAIIHYKPETESCAVLDSKKLFLLDSGGQYVDGTTDITRTVHFGVPTARQKECFTRVLQVAKCLLFYLFIYFYMVKRRDGFFKVGFCLNSDAKTNLGGVGPGFKFKC
;
A
#
# COMPACT_ATOMS: atom_id res chain seq x y z
N MET A 1 58.86 15.23 -17.60
CA MET A 1 59.36 16.35 -18.42
C MET A 1 58.13 17.14 -18.87
N VAL A 2 58.00 18.39 -18.40
CA VAL A 2 56.97 19.42 -18.69
C VAL A 2 55.54 19.10 -18.17
N THR A 3 54.94 19.63 -17.09
CA THR A 3 54.74 20.95 -16.42
C THR A 3 53.80 21.98 -17.08
N MET A 4 52.87 22.49 -16.22
CA MET A 4 52.13 23.78 -16.21
C MET A 4 50.87 23.93 -17.09
N GLY A 5 49.78 24.61 -16.67
CA GLY A 5 49.46 25.45 -15.49
C GLY A 5 47.92 25.59 -15.35
N LEU A 6 47.29 25.73 -14.17
CA LEU A 6 47.17 26.84 -13.20
C LEU A 6 46.35 28.09 -13.62
N LEU A 7 45.21 28.24 -12.92
CA LEU A 7 44.56 29.47 -12.35
C LEU A 7 43.80 30.44 -13.29
N PRO A 8 42.91 31.35 -12.79
CA PRO A 8 42.59 31.71 -11.38
C PRO A 8 41.09 31.95 -10.99
N SER A 9 40.82 31.95 -9.68
CA SER A 9 39.90 32.89 -8.97
C SER A 9 40.75 34.03 -8.36
N PRO A 10 40.29 35.13 -7.71
CA PRO A 10 38.92 35.57 -7.31
C PRO A 10 38.68 37.10 -7.51
N LEU A 11 37.54 37.66 -7.04
CA LEU A 11 37.44 39.08 -6.65
C LEU A 11 36.30 39.32 -5.63
N MET A 12 36.65 39.98 -4.52
CA MET A 12 35.77 40.48 -3.46
C MET A 12 35.30 41.92 -3.75
N CYS A 13 34.10 42.29 -3.26
CA CYS A 13 33.79 43.61 -2.66
C CYS A 13 32.40 43.56 -1.97
N THR A 14 32.32 43.65 -0.64
CA THR A 14 32.15 44.84 0.26
C THR A 14 30.70 45.16 0.65
N HIS A 15 30.50 45.33 1.97
CA HIS A 15 29.26 45.68 2.66
C HIS A 15 28.82 47.14 2.46
N THR A 16 27.50 47.39 2.41
CA THR A 16 26.83 48.56 3.05
C THR A 16 25.34 48.24 3.38
N HIS A 17 24.89 48.67 4.56
CA HIS A 17 23.49 48.60 5.09
C HIS A 17 22.73 49.94 4.80
N PRO A 18 21.51 50.20 5.34
CA PRO A 18 20.19 49.80 4.85
C PRO A 18 19.28 51.02 4.54
N ARG A 19 18.11 50.83 3.91
CA ARG A 19 17.01 51.83 3.97
C ARG A 19 15.67 51.17 4.26
N TYR A 20 15.06 51.67 5.33
CA TYR A 20 13.69 51.42 5.79
C TYR A 20 12.65 51.83 4.74
N LEU A 21 11.54 51.09 4.67
CA LEU A 21 10.21 51.64 4.39
C LEU A 21 9.13 50.73 4.98
N HIS A 22 8.27 51.35 5.78
CA HIS A 22 7.18 50.77 6.56
C HIS A 22 5.87 50.68 5.76
N PHE A 23 5.10 49.64 6.11
CA PHE A 23 3.62 49.48 6.14
C PHE A 23 2.74 49.92 4.96
N LEU A 24 1.84 49.02 4.53
CA LEU A 24 0.43 49.07 4.96
C LEU A 24 -0.34 47.83 4.46
N SER A 25 -0.79 47.03 5.43
CA SER A 25 -1.79 45.98 5.29
C SER A 25 -3.19 46.61 5.30
N PHE A 26 -3.99 46.32 4.27
CA PHE A 26 -5.42 46.61 4.27
C PHE A 26 -6.20 45.32 4.16
N SER A 27 -6.83 44.94 5.28
CA SER A 27 -7.91 43.96 5.35
C SER A 27 -9.23 44.71 5.26
N PHE A 28 -10.11 44.32 4.33
CA PHE A 28 -11.51 44.75 4.32
C PHE A 28 -12.43 43.51 4.34
N PRO A 29 -13.41 43.45 5.27
CA PRO A 29 -14.43 42.43 5.29
C PRO A 29 -15.66 42.90 4.50
N VAL A 30 -16.23 42.02 3.67
CA VAL A 30 -17.57 42.25 3.09
C VAL A 30 -18.46 41.07 3.45
N LEU A 31 -19.33 41.31 4.45
CA LEU A 31 -20.55 40.54 4.68
C LEU A 31 -21.56 40.88 3.59
N HIS A 32 -22.09 39.87 2.90
CA HIS A 32 -23.41 39.97 2.28
C HIS A 32 -24.29 38.76 2.64
N LYS A 33 -25.35 39.05 3.38
CA LYS A 33 -26.51 38.18 3.62
C LYS A 33 -27.24 37.94 2.30
N PHE A 34 -27.48 36.67 1.94
CA PHE A 34 -28.53 36.29 1.00
C PHE A 34 -29.62 35.50 1.73
N LYS A 35 -30.81 36.10 1.82
CA LYS A 35 -32.10 35.42 2.00
C LYS A 35 -32.74 35.34 0.62
N SER A 36 -33.18 34.17 0.17
CA SER A 36 -34.47 33.99 -0.51
C SER A 36 -34.75 32.51 -0.83
N ARG A 37 -36.04 32.22 -0.85
CA ARG A 37 -36.74 30.92 -0.84
C ARG A 37 -36.64 30.18 -2.19
N PRO A 38 -36.78 28.83 -2.22
CA PRO A 38 -37.01 28.12 -3.47
C PRO A 38 -38.45 28.33 -3.94
N LYS A 39 -38.62 28.75 -5.20
CA LYS A 39 -39.91 28.68 -5.90
C LYS A 39 -39.99 27.35 -6.64
N LEU A 40 -41.02 26.58 -6.31
CA LEU A 40 -41.48 25.43 -7.10
C LEU A 40 -41.74 25.85 -8.55
N PHE A 41 -41.24 25.07 -9.50
CA PHE A 41 -41.70 25.13 -10.88
C PHE A 41 -42.75 24.05 -11.14
N THR A 42 -43.87 24.54 -11.63
CA THR A 42 -45.11 23.85 -12.00
C THR A 42 -44.99 23.16 -13.36
N LYS A 43 -45.68 22.02 -13.47
CA LYS A 43 -45.95 21.28 -14.71
C LYS A 43 -46.69 22.15 -15.74
N SER A 44 -46.37 21.96 -17.02
CA SER A 44 -47.32 22.09 -18.13
C SER A 44 -46.91 21.17 -19.30
N PRO A 45 -47.86 20.52 -20.00
CA PRO A 45 -47.62 19.45 -20.97
C PRO A 45 -47.57 19.96 -22.42
N ASN A 46 -47.15 19.08 -23.34
CA ASN A 46 -47.25 19.12 -24.81
C ASN A 46 -45.94 19.36 -25.58
N ALA A 47 -45.31 18.26 -26.01
CA ALA A 47 -44.58 18.14 -27.28
C ALA A 47 -44.41 16.64 -27.65
N PRO A 48 -44.30 16.29 -28.94
CA PRO A 48 -44.91 15.09 -29.52
C PRO A 48 -44.07 13.81 -29.44
N ILE A 49 -44.81 12.70 -29.51
CA ILE A 49 -44.34 11.31 -29.56
C ILE A 49 -43.47 11.08 -30.80
N LEU A 50 -42.21 10.73 -30.58
CA LEU A 50 -41.30 10.20 -31.60
C LEU A 50 -41.15 8.69 -31.36
N THR A 51 -41.78 7.92 -32.24
CA THR A 51 -41.78 6.45 -32.27
C THR A 51 -40.37 5.95 -32.56
N ILE A 52 -39.65 5.49 -31.54
CA ILE A 52 -38.39 4.77 -31.70
C ILE A 52 -38.70 3.27 -31.89
N ARG A 53 -38.21 2.74 -33.01
CA ARG A 53 -38.24 1.31 -33.37
C ARG A 53 -37.69 0.45 -32.24
N ASN A 54 -38.42 -0.61 -31.92
CA ASN A 54 -38.05 -1.68 -31.00
C ASN A 54 -36.65 -2.23 -31.29
N CYS A 55 -35.69 -1.95 -30.40
CA CYS A 55 -34.50 -2.76 -30.21
C CYS A 55 -34.73 -3.61 -28.95
N THR A 56 -34.61 -4.93 -29.10
CA THR A 56 -34.71 -5.92 -28.03
C THR A 56 -33.82 -5.56 -26.82
N PRO A 57 -34.32 -5.65 -25.58
CA PRO A 57 -33.47 -5.45 -24.41
C PRO A 57 -32.48 -6.61 -24.30
N ILE A 58 -31.19 -6.33 -24.49
CA ILE A 58 -30.11 -7.22 -24.05
C ILE A 58 -30.20 -7.25 -22.53
N THR A 59 -30.94 -8.22 -22.02
CA THR A 59 -31.04 -8.50 -20.59
C THR A 59 -29.78 -9.25 -20.21
N ALA A 60 -28.81 -8.55 -19.62
CA ALA A 60 -27.68 -9.20 -18.98
C ALA A 60 -28.23 -10.10 -17.87
N LYS A 61 -28.10 -11.42 -18.04
CA LYS A 61 -28.52 -12.39 -17.03
C LYS A 61 -27.51 -12.44 -15.89
N PRO A 62 -27.95 -12.64 -14.63
CA PRO A 62 -27.05 -12.83 -13.50
C PRO A 62 -26.20 -14.10 -13.68
N SER A 63 -24.95 -14.04 -13.23
CA SER A 63 -23.92 -15.10 -13.38
C SER A 63 -24.32 -16.46 -12.80
N SER A 64 -25.42 -16.55 -12.05
CA SER A 64 -25.99 -17.78 -11.51
C SER A 64 -26.64 -18.70 -12.55
N GLU A 65 -26.94 -18.20 -13.76
CA GLU A 65 -27.66 -18.97 -14.79
C GLU A 65 -26.78 -19.53 -15.93
N ILE A 66 -25.45 -19.32 -15.87
CA ILE A 66 -24.52 -19.95 -16.81
C ILE A 66 -24.25 -21.38 -16.31
N LYS A 67 -25.04 -22.35 -16.78
CA LYS A 67 -24.77 -23.78 -16.56
C LYS A 67 -23.43 -24.14 -17.21
N ARG A 68 -22.36 -24.21 -16.39
CA ARG A 68 -21.14 -24.93 -16.75
C ARG A 68 -21.46 -26.42 -16.75
N HIS A 69 -21.06 -27.11 -17.82
CA HIS A 69 -21.04 -28.56 -17.85
C HIS A 69 -20.22 -29.06 -16.65
N SER A 70 -20.89 -29.78 -15.74
CA SER A 70 -20.28 -30.48 -14.62
C SER A 70 -19.46 -31.65 -15.18
N THR A 71 -18.16 -31.44 -15.35
CA THR A 71 -17.18 -32.51 -15.27
C THR A 71 -16.86 -32.66 -13.78
N GLY A 72 -17.22 -33.82 -13.20
CA GLY A 72 -17.26 -34.06 -11.75
C GLY A 72 -16.09 -33.41 -10.99
N SER A 73 -16.41 -32.46 -10.10
CA SER A 73 -15.40 -31.79 -9.29
C SER A 73 -14.84 -32.78 -8.29
N GLN A 74 -13.59 -33.18 -8.48
CA GLN A 74 -12.82 -33.70 -7.36
C GLN A 74 -12.85 -32.63 -6.24
N PRO A 75 -13.19 -33.00 -5.00
CA PRO A 75 -13.20 -32.05 -3.89
C PRO A 75 -11.81 -31.42 -3.76
N ASP A 76 -11.76 -30.11 -3.57
CA ASP A 76 -10.51 -29.38 -3.39
C ASP A 76 -9.85 -29.87 -2.09
N GLU A 77 -8.79 -30.67 -2.25
CA GLU A 77 -8.11 -31.36 -1.16
C GLU A 77 -7.51 -30.37 -0.15
N LYS A 78 -7.09 -29.18 -0.58
CA LYS A 78 -6.58 -28.15 0.33
C LYS A 78 -7.69 -27.59 1.20
N LEU A 79 -8.86 -27.30 0.62
CA LEU A 79 -10.04 -26.86 1.37
C LEU A 79 -10.53 -27.94 2.33
N ARG A 80 -10.49 -29.21 1.93
CA ARG A 80 -10.86 -30.34 2.80
C ARG A 80 -9.95 -30.39 4.03
N LYS A 81 -8.63 -30.43 3.82
CA LYS A 81 -7.63 -30.44 4.90
C LYS A 81 -7.76 -29.22 5.81
N LEU A 82 -8.00 -28.02 5.26
CA LEU A 82 -8.18 -26.81 6.05
C LEU A 82 -9.41 -26.90 6.97
N ARG A 83 -10.53 -27.42 6.46
CA ARG A 83 -11.77 -27.59 7.24
C ARG A 83 -11.64 -28.63 8.34
N ASP A 84 -10.86 -29.68 8.12
CA ASP A 84 -10.57 -30.69 9.15
C ASP A 84 -9.92 -30.03 10.38
N LEU A 85 -9.14 -28.96 10.20
CA LEU A 85 -8.51 -28.20 11.29
C LEU A 85 -9.49 -27.33 12.10
N PHE A 86 -10.69 -27.03 11.60
CA PHE A 86 -11.61 -26.09 12.29
C PHE A 86 -12.14 -26.66 13.62
N SER A 87 -12.17 -27.99 13.76
CA SER A 87 -12.74 -28.68 14.92
C SER A 87 -11.68 -29.20 15.89
N ILE A 88 -10.39 -28.96 15.65
CA ILE A 88 -9.34 -29.42 16.57
C ILE A 88 -9.39 -28.63 17.89
N PRO A 89 -9.07 -29.27 19.03
CA PRO A 89 -8.97 -28.58 20.31
C PRO A 89 -8.02 -27.38 20.23
N GLY A 90 -8.43 -26.23 20.75
CA GLY A 90 -7.67 -24.97 20.69
C GLY A 90 -8.04 -24.05 19.51
N VAL A 91 -8.59 -24.59 18.42
CA VAL A 91 -9.07 -23.78 17.28
C VAL A 91 -10.57 -23.49 17.42
N ASN A 92 -11.40 -24.53 17.30
CA ASN A 92 -12.86 -24.47 17.39
C ASN A 92 -13.47 -23.24 16.68
N ILE A 93 -13.48 -23.22 15.35
CA ILE A 93 -14.04 -22.11 14.54
C ILE A 93 -15.03 -22.64 13.49
N ASP A 94 -15.85 -21.74 12.94
CA ASP A 94 -16.81 -22.01 11.86
C ASP A 94 -16.38 -21.42 10.52
N ALA A 95 -15.56 -20.37 10.56
CA ALA A 95 -14.96 -19.74 9.39
C ALA A 95 -13.54 -19.27 9.69
N TYR A 96 -12.71 -19.17 8.65
CA TYR A 96 -11.35 -18.67 8.72
C TYR A 96 -11.09 -17.65 7.61
N ILE A 97 -10.53 -16.50 7.95
CA ILE A 97 -10.20 -15.43 7.00
C ILE A 97 -8.70 -15.41 6.73
N ILE A 98 -8.35 -15.42 5.45
CA ILE A 98 -6.98 -15.51 4.95
C ILE A 98 -6.72 -14.28 4.06
N PRO A 99 -6.12 -13.22 4.62
CA PRO A 99 -5.81 -12.00 3.87
C PRO A 99 -4.58 -12.19 2.96
N SER A 100 -4.21 -11.15 2.22
CA SER A 100 -2.97 -11.15 1.40
C SER A 100 -1.76 -10.63 2.16
N GLN A 101 -1.98 -9.93 3.26
CA GLN A 101 -0.96 -9.25 4.04
C GLN A 101 -0.10 -10.22 4.83
N ASP A 102 1.13 -9.81 5.12
CA ASP A 102 2.00 -10.43 6.11
C ASP A 102 1.87 -9.74 7.48
N ALA A 103 2.74 -10.10 8.42
CA ALA A 103 2.72 -9.60 9.80
C ALA A 103 3.02 -8.09 9.94
N HIS A 104 3.48 -7.47 8.86
CA HIS A 104 3.95 -6.08 8.79
C HIS A 104 3.15 -5.23 7.81
N GLN A 105 2.00 -5.74 7.35
CA GLN A 105 1.08 -5.04 6.46
C GLN A 105 1.77 -4.62 5.15
N SER A 106 2.73 -5.43 4.68
CA SER A 106 3.47 -5.17 3.45
C SER A 106 2.56 -5.23 2.21
N GLU A 107 2.84 -4.39 1.22
CA GLU A 107 2.15 -4.41 -0.08
C GLU A 107 2.54 -5.63 -0.92
N PHE A 108 3.85 -5.85 -1.05
CA PHE A 108 4.43 -7.09 -1.58
C PHE A 108 4.85 -7.97 -0.42
N ILE A 109 4.79 -9.29 -0.61
CA ILE A 109 5.10 -10.26 0.44
C ILE A 109 6.04 -11.34 -0.09
N ALA A 110 6.86 -11.91 0.78
CA ALA A 110 7.68 -13.07 0.43
C ALA A 110 6.81 -14.30 0.14
N GLU A 111 7.32 -15.22 -0.70
CA GLU A 111 6.59 -16.42 -1.13
C GLU A 111 6.08 -17.27 0.05
N CYS A 112 6.85 -17.35 1.13
CA CYS A 112 6.47 -18.09 2.34
C CYS A 112 5.24 -17.50 3.06
N TYR A 113 4.83 -16.27 2.75
CA TYR A 113 3.65 -15.62 3.31
C TYR A 113 2.48 -15.58 2.33
N MET A 114 2.62 -16.10 1.10
CA MET A 114 1.58 -16.11 0.06
C MET A 114 0.47 -17.16 0.31
N ARG A 115 -0.03 -17.22 1.55
CA ARG A 115 -1.01 -18.21 2.05
C ARG A 115 -2.30 -18.20 1.26
N ARG A 116 -2.82 -17.01 0.94
CA ARG A 116 -4.02 -16.84 0.10
C ARG A 116 -3.80 -17.41 -1.31
N ALA A 117 -2.64 -17.19 -1.91
CA ALA A 117 -2.32 -17.76 -3.22
C ALA A 117 -2.18 -19.29 -3.15
N TYR A 118 -1.54 -19.81 -2.10
CA TYR A 118 -1.42 -21.25 -1.88
C TYR A 118 -2.78 -21.95 -1.74
N ILE A 119 -3.68 -21.42 -0.90
CA ILE A 119 -4.97 -22.08 -0.62
C ILE A 119 -5.96 -21.96 -1.79
N SER A 120 -5.95 -20.84 -2.52
CA SER A 120 -6.94 -20.56 -3.57
C SER A 120 -6.46 -20.78 -5.00
N GLY A 121 -5.15 -20.79 -5.22
CA GLY A 121 -4.54 -20.73 -6.56
C GLY A 121 -4.51 -19.34 -7.19
N PHE A 122 -5.16 -18.33 -6.59
CA PHE A 122 -5.20 -16.97 -7.13
C PHE A 122 -3.95 -16.16 -6.73
N THR A 123 -3.16 -15.74 -7.73
CA THR A 123 -1.83 -15.13 -7.57
C THR A 123 -1.78 -13.60 -7.70
N GLY A 124 -2.92 -12.92 -7.88
CA GLY A 124 -2.94 -11.45 -7.93
C GLY A 124 -2.44 -10.84 -6.60
N SER A 125 -1.99 -9.58 -6.56
CA SER A 125 -1.40 -9.04 -5.32
C SER A 125 -2.43 -8.72 -4.22
N ALA A 126 -3.68 -8.44 -4.59
CA ALA A 126 -4.73 -8.08 -3.63
C ALA A 126 -5.89 -9.09 -3.60
N GLY A 127 -6.29 -9.49 -2.39
CA GLY A 127 -7.51 -10.24 -2.16
C GLY A 127 -7.65 -10.80 -0.74
N THR A 128 -8.85 -11.28 -0.43
CA THR A 128 -9.16 -11.91 0.86
C THR A 128 -9.93 -13.19 0.61
N ALA A 129 -9.37 -14.32 1.04
CA ALA A 129 -10.05 -15.60 1.02
C ALA A 129 -10.79 -15.81 2.34
N VAL A 130 -12.01 -16.33 2.28
CA VAL A 130 -12.82 -16.72 3.43
C VAL A 130 -13.29 -18.15 3.21
N VAL A 131 -13.00 -19.03 4.16
CA VAL A 131 -13.39 -20.43 4.12
C VAL A 131 -14.31 -20.72 5.30
N THR A 132 -15.50 -21.22 5.04
CA THR A 132 -16.42 -21.77 6.06
C THR A 132 -16.34 -23.30 6.04
N LYS A 133 -17.07 -23.96 6.95
CA LYS A 133 -17.22 -25.42 6.98
C LYS A 133 -17.69 -26.02 5.64
N ASP A 134 -18.40 -25.27 4.81
CA ASP A 134 -19.04 -25.76 3.57
C ASP A 134 -18.76 -24.90 2.32
N LYS A 135 -18.38 -23.63 2.46
CA LYS A 135 -18.15 -22.68 1.35
C LYS A 135 -16.73 -22.13 1.36
N ALA A 136 -16.30 -21.61 0.20
CA ALA A 136 -15.06 -20.85 0.07
C ALA A 136 -15.30 -19.70 -0.90
N ALA A 137 -14.93 -18.49 -0.51
CA ALA A 137 -15.13 -17.28 -1.31
C ALA A 137 -13.86 -16.43 -1.31
N LEU A 138 -13.62 -15.71 -2.40
CA LEU A 138 -12.46 -14.85 -2.57
C LEU A 138 -12.88 -13.48 -3.07
N TRP A 139 -12.56 -12.44 -2.30
CA TRP A 139 -12.71 -11.04 -2.70
C TRP A 139 -11.44 -10.55 -3.35
N THR A 140 -11.58 -9.89 -4.47
CA THR A 140 -10.50 -9.09 -5.09
C THR A 140 -11.13 -7.89 -5.80
N ASP A 141 -10.33 -6.89 -6.15
CA ASP A 141 -10.79 -5.68 -6.81
C ASP A 141 -10.72 -5.76 -8.35
N GLY A 142 -11.20 -4.70 -9.02
CA GLY A 142 -11.36 -4.64 -10.47
C GLY A 142 -10.10 -4.93 -11.29
N ARG A 143 -8.91 -4.76 -10.69
CA ARG A 143 -7.63 -5.07 -11.35
C ARG A 143 -7.48 -6.57 -11.66
N TYR A 144 -8.11 -7.43 -10.87
CA TYR A 144 -7.84 -8.87 -10.86
C TYR A 144 -9.03 -9.76 -11.21
N PHE A 145 -10.17 -9.17 -11.54
CA PHE A 145 -11.39 -9.89 -11.92
C PHE A 145 -11.17 -10.99 -12.97
N LEU A 146 -10.51 -10.67 -14.07
CA LEU A 146 -10.27 -11.62 -15.17
C LEU A 146 -9.24 -12.68 -14.80
N GLN A 147 -8.25 -12.33 -13.98
CA GLN A 147 -7.23 -13.26 -13.50
C GLN A 147 -7.85 -14.27 -12.53
N ALA A 148 -8.65 -13.81 -11.57
CA ALA A 148 -9.30 -14.68 -10.60
C ALA A 148 -10.27 -15.66 -11.27
N GLU A 149 -11.01 -15.25 -12.32
CA GLU A 149 -11.87 -16.16 -13.08
C GLU A 149 -11.13 -17.31 -13.77
N LYS A 150 -9.88 -17.07 -14.17
CA LYS A 150 -9.03 -18.09 -14.82
C LYS A 150 -8.36 -19.01 -13.81
N GLN A 151 -7.93 -18.46 -12.67
CA GLN A 151 -7.10 -19.18 -11.69
C GLN A 151 -7.91 -19.92 -10.63
N LEU A 152 -9.11 -19.44 -10.27
CA LEU A 152 -9.93 -20.07 -9.25
C LEU A 152 -10.60 -21.35 -9.77
N SER A 153 -10.55 -22.41 -8.95
CA SER A 153 -11.29 -23.64 -9.22
C SER A 153 -12.79 -23.45 -9.00
N SER A 154 -13.61 -24.41 -9.45
CA SER A 154 -15.06 -24.39 -9.24
C SER A 154 -15.49 -24.47 -7.77
N SER A 155 -14.57 -24.80 -6.86
CA SER A 155 -14.80 -24.84 -5.41
C SER A 155 -14.83 -23.45 -4.76
N TRP A 156 -14.42 -22.41 -5.49
CA TRP A 156 -14.33 -21.03 -5.00
C TRP A 156 -15.39 -20.13 -5.62
N ILE A 157 -15.99 -19.28 -4.79
CA ILE A 157 -16.88 -18.21 -5.22
C ILE A 157 -16.05 -16.93 -5.40
N LEU A 158 -15.95 -16.44 -6.64
CA LEU A 158 -15.32 -15.14 -6.89
C LEU A 158 -16.27 -13.99 -6.51
N MET A 159 -15.83 -13.18 -5.55
CA MET A 159 -16.50 -11.96 -5.11
C MET A 159 -15.82 -10.74 -5.72
N ARG A 160 -16.49 -10.09 -6.67
CA ARG A 160 -15.97 -8.91 -7.39
C ARG A 160 -16.14 -7.64 -6.54
N ALA A 161 -15.22 -7.41 -5.62
CA ALA A 161 -15.32 -6.32 -4.64
C ALA A 161 -15.45 -4.95 -5.32
N GLY A 162 -16.30 -4.09 -4.73
CA GLY A 162 -16.60 -2.76 -5.25
C GLY A 162 -17.71 -2.70 -6.31
N ASN A 163 -18.13 -3.84 -6.86
CA ASN A 163 -19.32 -3.88 -7.72
C ASN A 163 -20.60 -3.77 -6.87
N LEU A 164 -21.61 -3.08 -7.41
CA LEU A 164 -22.91 -2.93 -6.76
C LEU A 164 -23.54 -4.30 -6.50
N GLY A 165 -23.99 -4.52 -5.25
CA GLY A 165 -24.65 -5.76 -4.83
C GLY A 165 -23.70 -6.89 -4.43
N VAL A 166 -22.39 -6.71 -4.52
CA VAL A 166 -21.42 -7.67 -3.95
C VAL A 166 -21.23 -7.33 -2.46
N PRO A 167 -21.55 -8.25 -1.53
CA PRO A 167 -21.37 -8.00 -0.11
C PRO A 167 -19.89 -7.88 0.25
N THR A 168 -19.59 -7.15 1.31
CA THR A 168 -18.29 -7.21 1.99
C THR A 168 -18.07 -8.58 2.62
N THR A 169 -16.84 -8.89 3.03
CA THR A 169 -16.50 -10.15 3.71
C THR A 169 -17.35 -10.36 4.97
N SER A 170 -17.49 -9.32 5.80
CA SER A 170 -18.27 -9.39 7.05
C SER A 170 -19.78 -9.50 6.81
N GLU A 171 -20.32 -8.82 5.80
CA GLU A 171 -21.73 -8.98 5.41
C GLU A 171 -22.01 -10.40 4.93
N TRP A 172 -21.14 -10.95 4.08
CA TRP A 172 -21.29 -12.32 3.60
C TRP A 172 -21.19 -13.34 4.74
N LEU A 173 -20.26 -13.17 5.68
CA LEU A 173 -20.15 -14.01 6.87
C LEU A 173 -21.44 -14.00 7.70
N ASN A 174 -22.00 -12.81 7.95
CA ASN A 174 -23.27 -12.64 8.67
C ASN A 174 -24.47 -13.30 7.97
N ASP A 175 -24.41 -13.46 6.64
CA ASP A 175 -25.47 -14.07 5.84
C ASP A 175 -25.33 -15.60 5.76
N VAL A 176 -24.09 -16.12 5.72
CA VAL A 176 -23.86 -17.57 5.51
C VAL A 176 -23.66 -18.36 6.80
N LEU A 177 -23.27 -17.71 7.90
CA LEU A 177 -23.05 -18.38 9.19
C LEU A 177 -24.30 -18.35 10.07
N THR A 178 -24.40 -19.34 10.95
CA THR A 178 -25.43 -19.37 12.00
C THR A 178 -25.10 -18.37 13.11
N ALA A 179 -26.10 -17.69 13.66
CA ALA A 179 -25.87 -16.74 14.76
C ALA A 179 -25.10 -17.40 15.92
N GLY A 180 -24.13 -16.70 16.49
CA GLY A 180 -23.24 -17.27 17.51
C GLY A 180 -21.99 -17.99 16.97
N SER A 181 -21.83 -18.10 15.64
CA SER A 181 -20.65 -18.74 15.05
C SER A 181 -19.33 -18.02 15.36
N ARG A 182 -18.23 -18.78 15.30
CA ARG A 182 -16.87 -18.35 15.63
C ARG A 182 -16.06 -18.13 14.36
N VAL A 183 -15.50 -16.94 14.17
CA VAL A 183 -14.71 -16.56 13.00
C VAL A 183 -13.25 -16.44 13.43
N GLY A 184 -12.38 -17.31 12.92
CA GLY A 184 -10.95 -17.31 13.20
C GLY A 184 -10.16 -16.40 12.28
N ILE A 185 -9.16 -15.73 12.84
CA ILE A 185 -8.10 -15.05 12.11
C ILE A 185 -6.72 -15.34 12.73
N ASP A 186 -5.68 -15.27 11.91
CA ASP A 186 -4.32 -15.08 12.41
C ASP A 186 -4.14 -13.59 12.78
N PRO A 187 -3.97 -13.25 14.07
CA PRO A 187 -3.96 -11.86 14.53
C PRO A 187 -2.71 -11.08 14.07
N PHE A 188 -1.68 -11.74 13.55
CA PHE A 188 -0.53 -11.04 12.98
C PHE A 188 -0.85 -10.44 11.60
N LEU A 189 -1.81 -11.00 10.85
CA LEU A 189 -2.06 -10.61 9.46
C LEU A 189 -3.06 -9.46 9.30
N PHE A 190 -3.59 -8.94 10.40
CA PHE A 190 -4.54 -7.83 10.43
C PHE A 190 -3.97 -6.72 11.29
N SER A 191 -4.09 -5.46 10.85
CA SER A 191 -3.86 -4.32 11.75
C SER A 191 -4.89 -4.34 12.87
N SER A 192 -4.57 -3.72 14.01
CA SER A 192 -5.50 -3.65 15.13
C SER A 192 -6.82 -2.97 14.74
N ASP A 193 -6.78 -1.91 13.94
CA ASP A 193 -8.00 -1.23 13.46
C ASP A 193 -8.85 -2.17 12.60
N ALA A 194 -8.23 -2.89 11.65
CA ALA A 194 -8.95 -3.80 10.77
C ALA A 194 -9.59 -4.98 11.53
N ALA A 195 -8.91 -5.49 12.56
CA ALA A 195 -9.45 -6.55 13.41
C ALA A 195 -10.64 -6.08 14.26
N GLU A 196 -10.58 -4.87 14.83
CA GLU A 196 -11.71 -4.30 15.57
C GLU A 196 -12.89 -3.97 14.63
N GLU A 197 -12.65 -3.41 13.44
CA GLU A 197 -13.69 -3.19 12.43
C GLU A 197 -14.38 -4.51 12.03
N LEU A 198 -13.60 -5.58 11.82
CA LEU A 198 -14.14 -6.90 11.54
C LEU A 198 -14.99 -7.43 12.70
N LYS A 199 -14.48 -7.33 13.94
CA LYS A 199 -15.17 -7.77 15.16
C LYS A 199 -16.51 -7.06 15.33
N GLU A 200 -16.55 -5.73 15.19
CA GLU A 200 -17.79 -4.95 15.25
C GLU A 200 -18.77 -5.34 14.14
N ALA A 201 -18.26 -5.59 12.92
CA ALA A 201 -19.10 -5.93 11.79
C ALA A 201 -19.77 -7.32 11.93
N ILE A 202 -19.06 -8.33 12.43
CA ILE A 202 -19.61 -9.68 12.61
C ILE A 202 -20.44 -9.83 13.90
N ALA A 203 -20.22 -8.96 14.90
CA ALA A 203 -21.02 -8.94 16.13
C ALA A 203 -22.52 -8.65 15.88
N LYS A 204 -22.88 -8.08 14.72
CA LYS A 204 -24.27 -7.84 14.30
C LYS A 204 -25.15 -9.11 14.27
N LYS A 205 -24.54 -10.29 14.13
CA LYS A 205 -25.21 -11.61 14.23
C LYS A 205 -24.71 -12.43 15.41
N ASN A 206 -24.18 -11.75 16.44
CA ASN A 206 -23.57 -12.34 17.62
C ASN A 206 -22.42 -13.32 17.30
N HIS A 207 -21.71 -13.13 16.18
CA HIS A 207 -20.51 -13.93 15.92
C HIS A 207 -19.34 -13.47 16.80
N GLU A 208 -18.48 -14.42 17.16
CA GLU A 208 -17.28 -14.19 17.95
C GLU A 208 -16.05 -14.16 17.03
N LEU A 209 -15.19 -13.14 17.16
CA LEU A 209 -13.88 -13.12 16.50
C LEU A 209 -12.87 -13.85 17.40
N VAL A 210 -12.19 -14.85 16.85
CA VAL A 210 -11.22 -15.69 17.56
C VAL A 210 -9.82 -15.47 16.99
N TYR A 211 -8.87 -15.11 17.86
CA TYR A 211 -7.46 -14.96 17.49
C TYR A 211 -6.71 -16.27 17.67
N LEU A 212 -6.09 -16.77 16.59
CA LEU A 212 -5.25 -17.97 16.59
C LEU A 212 -3.77 -17.55 16.63
N TYR A 213 -3.18 -17.45 17.83
CA TYR A 213 -1.81 -16.96 18.03
C TYR A 213 -0.75 -17.98 17.64
N ASP A 214 -0.93 -19.24 18.05
CA ASP A 214 0.10 -20.27 17.98
C ASP A 214 0.11 -21.02 16.65
N LEU A 215 -0.88 -20.76 15.78
CA LEU A 215 -1.12 -21.58 14.60
C LEU A 215 -1.76 -20.79 13.46
N ASN A 216 -1.08 -20.78 12.31
CA ASN A 216 -1.74 -20.41 11.05
C ASN A 216 -2.22 -21.68 10.34
N LEU A 217 -3.54 -21.82 10.18
CA LEU A 217 -4.13 -23.05 9.62
C LEU A 217 -3.70 -23.35 8.17
N VAL A 218 -3.28 -22.32 7.42
CA VAL A 218 -2.75 -22.54 6.06
C VAL A 218 -1.34 -23.13 6.12
N ASP A 219 -0.54 -22.73 7.09
CA ASP A 219 0.83 -23.23 7.23
C ASP A 219 0.83 -24.74 7.56
N GLU A 220 -0.12 -25.20 8.37
CA GLU A 220 -0.29 -26.62 8.72
C GLU A 220 -0.57 -27.51 7.51
N ILE A 221 -1.37 -27.03 6.56
CA ILE A 221 -1.69 -27.78 5.34
C ILE A 221 -0.61 -27.62 4.27
N TRP A 222 0.12 -26.49 4.28
CA TRP A 222 1.25 -26.24 3.39
C TRP A 222 2.44 -27.12 3.75
N GLY A 223 2.64 -27.34 5.06
CA GLY A 223 3.64 -28.24 5.62
C GLY A 223 5.05 -27.95 5.09
N GLU A 224 5.81 -29.01 4.82
CA GLU A 224 7.21 -28.90 4.37
C GLU A 224 7.37 -28.27 2.97
N SER A 225 6.29 -28.21 2.18
CA SER A 225 6.33 -27.60 0.85
C SER A 225 6.23 -26.06 0.89
N ARG A 226 6.04 -25.48 2.08
CA ARG A 226 6.08 -24.04 2.28
C ARG A 226 7.49 -23.51 1.99
N PRO A 227 7.65 -22.49 1.13
CA PRO A 227 8.94 -21.85 0.92
C PRO A 227 9.54 -21.39 2.24
N LYS A 228 10.87 -21.51 2.37
CA LYS A 228 11.55 -21.01 3.56
C LYS A 228 11.50 -19.48 3.60
N PRO A 229 11.45 -18.87 4.80
CA PRO A 229 11.62 -17.43 4.93
C PRO A 229 12.92 -16.96 4.25
N PRO A 230 12.93 -15.75 3.65
CA PRO A 230 14.12 -15.20 3.04
C PRO A 230 15.22 -15.04 4.08
N ASN A 231 16.46 -15.38 3.71
CA ASN A 231 17.63 -15.34 4.61
C ASN A 231 18.87 -14.70 3.94
N LYS A 232 18.65 -13.63 3.17
CA LYS A 232 19.77 -12.87 2.60
C LYS A 232 20.32 -11.90 3.67
N PRO A 233 21.65 -11.66 3.71
CA PRO A 233 22.23 -10.74 4.67
C PRO A 233 21.70 -9.31 4.52
N ILE A 234 21.50 -8.62 5.65
CA ILE A 234 21.19 -7.20 5.66
C ILE A 234 22.45 -6.36 5.45
N ARG A 235 22.27 -5.15 4.94
CA ARG A 235 23.35 -4.18 4.71
C ARG A 235 23.02 -2.83 5.30
N MET A 236 24.06 -2.04 5.56
CA MET A 236 23.87 -0.62 5.85
C MET A 236 23.49 0.15 4.60
N HIS A 237 22.72 1.20 4.81
CA HIS A 237 22.53 2.29 3.88
C HIS A 237 23.53 3.40 4.24
N ASP A 238 24.42 3.72 3.30
CA ASP A 238 25.48 4.69 3.55
C ASP A 238 24.92 6.07 3.90
N LEU A 239 25.61 6.77 4.80
CA LEU A 239 25.24 8.11 5.26
C LEU A 239 25.16 9.13 4.11
N LYS A 240 26.00 8.99 3.07
CA LYS A 240 25.95 9.86 1.88
C LYS A 240 24.63 9.78 1.11
N TYR A 241 23.88 8.69 1.25
CA TYR A 241 22.55 8.54 0.66
C TYR A 241 21.44 8.85 1.67
N ALA A 242 21.63 8.43 2.93
CA ALA A 242 20.65 8.64 3.99
C ALA A 242 20.51 10.11 4.43
N GLY A 243 21.58 10.90 4.35
CA GLY A 243 21.65 12.30 4.79
C GLY A 243 21.62 12.54 6.30
N LEU A 244 21.02 11.63 7.08
CA LEU A 244 21.02 11.64 8.54
C LEU A 244 21.46 10.27 9.08
N ASP A 245 22.28 10.31 10.14
CA ASP A 245 22.70 9.12 10.87
C ASP A 245 21.60 8.59 11.81
N VAL A 246 21.79 7.36 12.28
CA VAL A 246 20.82 6.65 13.12
C VAL A 246 20.62 7.33 14.47
N ALA A 247 21.68 7.84 15.09
CA ALA A 247 21.59 8.47 16.41
C ALA A 247 20.77 9.78 16.33
N SER A 248 20.98 10.57 15.28
CA SER A 248 20.18 11.77 15.00
C SER A 248 18.70 11.44 14.81
N LYS A 249 18.37 10.41 14.02
CA LYS A 249 16.98 9.99 13.81
C LYS A 249 16.31 9.45 15.09
N LEU A 250 17.02 8.65 15.88
CA LEU A 250 16.55 8.17 17.18
C LEU A 250 16.33 9.31 18.18
N SER A 251 17.20 10.32 18.17
CA SER A 251 17.06 11.51 19.02
C SER A 251 15.78 12.27 18.70
N LEU A 252 15.50 12.52 17.41
CA LEU A 252 14.26 13.16 16.96
C LEU A 252 13.02 12.34 17.39
N LEU A 253 13.04 11.02 17.16
CA LEU A 253 11.95 10.15 17.57
C LEU A 253 11.71 10.17 19.08
N ARG A 254 12.77 10.16 19.89
CA ARG A 254 12.66 10.22 21.36
C ARG A 254 12.08 11.54 21.86
N SER A 255 12.35 12.65 21.17
CA SER A 255 11.68 13.92 21.46
C SER A 255 10.16 13.80 21.27
N GLU A 256 9.73 13.21 20.15
CA GLU A 256 8.31 12.97 19.88
C GLU A 256 7.66 12.04 20.92
N LEU A 257 8.38 11.03 21.42
CA LEU A 257 7.88 10.17 22.51
C LEU A 257 7.58 10.98 23.77
N VAL A 258 8.54 11.82 24.19
CA VAL A 258 8.38 12.68 25.38
C VAL A 258 7.21 13.64 25.20
N ASP A 259 7.12 14.31 24.05
CA ASP A 259 6.05 15.25 23.75
C ASP A 259 4.66 14.60 23.71
N ALA A 260 4.59 13.34 23.28
CA ALA A 260 3.36 12.56 23.27
C ALA A 260 3.01 11.91 24.62
N GLY A 261 3.87 12.00 25.62
CA GLY A 261 3.69 11.33 26.92
C GLY A 261 3.87 9.81 26.86
N SER A 262 4.66 9.31 25.92
CA SER A 262 4.96 7.89 25.74
C SER A 262 6.41 7.59 26.16
N SER A 263 6.65 6.38 26.68
CA SER A 263 7.99 5.93 27.07
C SER A 263 8.66 5.04 26.03
N ALA A 264 7.88 4.51 25.06
CA ALA A 264 8.40 3.68 23.98
C ALA A 264 7.43 3.60 22.80
N ILE A 265 7.93 3.38 21.59
CA ILE A 265 7.11 3.10 20.39
C ILE A 265 7.41 1.71 19.84
N VAL A 266 6.38 1.03 19.34
CA VAL A 266 6.50 -0.21 18.57
C VAL A 266 6.36 0.12 17.09
N ILE A 267 7.35 -0.30 16.30
CA ILE A 267 7.41 -0.07 14.85
C ILE A 267 7.34 -1.43 14.15
N SER A 268 6.24 -1.67 13.42
CA SER A 268 6.00 -2.87 12.63
C SER A 268 6.29 -2.67 11.14
N MET A 269 6.11 -1.47 10.60
CA MET A 269 6.30 -1.20 9.18
C MET A 269 7.78 -1.37 8.77
N LEU A 270 8.05 -2.27 7.83
CA LEU A 270 9.43 -2.68 7.48
C LEU A 270 10.25 -1.52 6.89
N ASP A 271 9.61 -0.62 6.16
CA ASP A 271 10.23 0.56 5.58
C ASP A 271 10.57 1.62 6.65
N GLU A 272 9.78 1.73 7.72
CA GLU A 272 10.12 2.57 8.87
C GLU A 272 11.32 2.03 9.65
N VAL A 273 11.38 0.71 9.89
CA VAL A 273 12.55 0.06 10.52
C VAL A 273 13.80 0.30 9.67
N ALA A 274 13.72 0.04 8.36
CA ALA A 274 14.82 0.23 7.42
C ALA A 274 15.28 1.70 7.35
N TRP A 275 14.35 2.66 7.35
CA TRP A 275 14.67 4.08 7.29
C TRP A 275 15.29 4.60 8.59
N LEU A 276 14.72 4.22 9.75
CA LEU A 276 15.18 4.71 11.05
C LEU A 276 16.59 4.20 11.38
N LEU A 277 16.88 2.94 11.05
CA LEU A 277 18.16 2.30 11.35
C LEU A 277 19.21 2.40 10.23
N ASN A 278 18.89 3.09 9.12
CA ASN A 278 19.73 3.10 7.91
C ASN A 278 20.15 1.67 7.49
N LEU A 279 19.20 0.74 7.51
CA LEU A 279 19.40 -0.63 7.08
C LEU A 279 18.65 -0.88 5.77
N ARG A 280 19.13 -1.82 4.97
CA ARG A 280 18.39 -2.36 3.81
C ARG A 280 18.51 -3.87 3.79
N GLY A 281 17.46 -4.52 3.29
CA GLY A 281 17.37 -5.97 3.12
C GLY A 281 16.95 -6.34 1.71
N SER A 282 16.58 -7.60 1.53
CA SER A 282 16.04 -8.14 0.27
C SER A 282 15.01 -9.24 0.56
N ASP A 283 14.30 -9.10 1.68
CA ASP A 283 13.36 -10.12 2.13
C ASP A 283 12.02 -10.03 1.38
N VAL A 284 11.62 -8.81 1.03
CA VAL A 284 10.38 -8.55 0.30
C VAL A 284 10.73 -8.26 -1.16
N PRO A 285 10.11 -8.95 -2.15
CA PRO A 285 10.33 -8.66 -3.56
C PRO A 285 10.12 -7.17 -3.85
N HIS A 286 11.00 -6.61 -4.67
CA HIS A 286 10.97 -5.22 -5.10
C HIS A 286 11.16 -4.14 -4.02
N SER A 287 11.22 -4.52 -2.75
CA SER A 287 11.33 -3.60 -1.61
C SER A 287 12.61 -3.91 -0.83
N PRO A 288 13.56 -2.97 -0.71
CA PRO A 288 14.86 -3.22 -0.08
C PRO A 288 14.78 -3.20 1.47
N VAL A 289 13.86 -3.99 2.02
CA VAL A 289 13.53 -4.09 3.45
C VAL A 289 13.83 -5.51 3.98
N MET A 290 13.79 -5.66 5.30
CA MET A 290 13.99 -6.91 6.02
C MET A 290 12.83 -7.15 6.98
N TYR A 291 12.42 -8.41 7.17
CA TYR A 291 11.46 -8.78 8.20
C TYR A 291 12.02 -8.48 9.59
N ALA A 292 11.47 -7.45 10.24
CA ALA A 292 11.90 -7.03 11.56
C ALA A 292 10.82 -6.19 12.28
N TYR A 293 10.83 -6.25 13.62
CA TYR A 293 10.18 -5.24 14.46
C TYR A 293 11.23 -4.40 15.16
N LEU A 294 10.88 -3.17 15.52
CA LEU A 294 11.74 -2.30 16.32
C LEU A 294 10.94 -1.69 17.48
N ILE A 295 11.49 -1.78 18.68
CA ILE A 295 10.99 -1.04 19.84
C ILE A 295 12.03 0.02 20.18
N VAL A 296 11.62 1.29 20.22
CA VAL A 296 12.48 2.40 20.65
C VAL A 296 11.95 2.93 21.97
N GLU A 297 12.78 2.85 23.00
CA GLU A 297 12.55 3.41 24.33
C GLU A 297 13.33 4.74 24.47
N ILE A 298 13.09 5.47 25.56
CA ILE A 298 13.74 6.77 25.83
C ILE A 298 15.28 6.68 25.80
N ASP A 299 15.87 5.57 26.26
CA ASP A 299 17.32 5.42 26.42
C ASP A 299 17.94 4.29 25.57
N ARG A 300 17.13 3.34 25.08
CA ARG A 300 17.58 2.16 24.31
C ARG A 300 16.69 1.84 23.12
N ALA A 301 17.12 0.92 22.28
CA ALA A 301 16.31 0.38 21.19
C ALA A 301 16.57 -1.12 21.01
N LYS A 302 15.53 -1.87 20.64
CA LYS A 302 15.57 -3.33 20.45
C LYS A 302 15.07 -3.69 19.06
N LEU A 303 15.95 -4.26 18.23
CA LEU A 303 15.64 -4.75 16.90
C LEU A 303 15.36 -6.26 16.95
N PHE A 304 14.15 -6.65 16.59
CA PHE A 304 13.69 -8.03 16.53
C PHE A 304 13.86 -8.54 15.11
N ILE A 305 14.83 -9.41 14.87
CA ILE A 305 15.22 -9.88 13.54
C ILE A 305 15.78 -11.31 13.62
N ASP A 306 15.79 -12.02 12.49
CA ASP A 306 16.59 -13.23 12.36
C ASP A 306 18.08 -12.87 12.37
N ASN A 307 18.76 -13.25 13.45
CA ASN A 307 20.17 -12.96 13.67
C ASN A 307 21.09 -13.56 12.59
N SER A 308 20.66 -14.61 11.88
CA SER A 308 21.46 -15.19 10.79
C SER A 308 21.65 -14.25 9.60
N LYS A 309 20.80 -13.21 9.48
CA LYS A 309 20.91 -12.16 8.47
C LYS A 309 21.92 -11.07 8.82
N VAL A 310 22.32 -10.97 10.09
CA VAL A 310 23.11 -9.84 10.59
C VAL A 310 24.60 -10.18 10.52
N THR A 311 25.32 -9.53 9.61
CA THR A 311 26.77 -9.71 9.50
C THR A 311 27.51 -9.10 10.70
N PRO A 312 28.74 -9.56 11.02
CA PRO A 312 29.53 -8.99 12.13
C PRO A 312 29.70 -7.47 12.06
N ASP A 313 29.87 -6.90 10.86
CA ASP A 313 30.02 -5.47 10.66
C ASP A 313 28.74 -4.69 10.96
N VAL A 314 27.58 -5.23 10.55
CA VAL A 314 26.27 -4.62 10.85
C VAL A 314 25.99 -4.74 12.34
N MET A 315 26.26 -5.90 12.94
CA MET A 315 26.11 -6.11 14.39
C MET A 315 26.92 -5.10 15.20
N ASN A 316 28.19 -4.89 14.85
CA ASN A 316 29.04 -3.91 15.52
C ASN A 316 28.50 -2.49 15.40
N ARG A 317 27.98 -2.09 14.22
CA ARG A 317 27.38 -0.76 14.04
C ARG A 317 26.08 -0.58 14.81
N LEU A 318 25.21 -1.58 14.84
CA LEU A 318 23.99 -1.55 15.64
C LEU A 318 24.32 -1.43 17.13
N LYS A 319 25.29 -2.22 17.62
CA LYS A 319 25.76 -2.14 19.00
C LYS A 319 26.33 -0.75 19.33
N ASN A 320 27.13 -0.18 18.44
CA ASN A 320 27.68 1.18 18.62
C ASN A 320 26.59 2.27 18.61
N ALA A 321 25.47 2.02 17.93
CA ALA A 321 24.29 2.89 17.95
C ALA A 321 23.35 2.63 19.14
N GLY A 322 23.72 1.73 20.07
CA GLY A 322 22.91 1.40 21.25
C GLY A 322 21.68 0.53 20.95
N ILE A 323 21.73 -0.27 19.88
CA ILE A 323 20.63 -1.14 19.45
C ILE A 323 20.92 -2.58 19.86
N GLU A 324 20.03 -3.14 20.65
CA GLU A 324 20.04 -4.53 21.09
C GLU A 324 19.35 -5.43 20.05
N LEU A 325 19.95 -6.58 19.72
CA LEU A 325 19.34 -7.57 18.82
C LEU A 325 18.53 -8.59 19.62
N ARG A 326 17.33 -8.90 19.14
CA ARG A 326 16.42 -9.88 19.72
C ARG A 326 15.90 -10.84 18.64
N PRO A 327 15.60 -12.11 18.99
CA PRO A 327 14.94 -13.02 18.04
C PRO A 327 13.62 -12.44 17.55
N TYR A 328 13.36 -12.54 16.24
CA TYR A 328 12.15 -12.01 15.60
C TYR A 328 10.86 -12.42 16.34
N ASP A 329 10.71 -13.70 16.69
CA ASP A 329 9.51 -14.24 17.32
C ASP A 329 9.34 -13.85 18.81
N SER A 330 10.35 -13.20 19.41
CA SER A 330 10.30 -12.79 20.83
C SER A 330 9.55 -11.46 21.07
N ILE A 331 8.96 -10.87 20.02
CA ILE A 331 8.29 -9.57 20.09
C ILE A 331 7.14 -9.56 21.11
N LEU A 332 6.24 -10.56 21.09
CA LEU A 332 5.11 -10.58 22.02
C LEU A 332 5.57 -10.70 23.48
N SER A 333 6.58 -11.52 23.76
CA SER A 333 7.17 -11.64 25.10
C SER A 333 7.77 -10.32 25.59
N GLU A 334 8.37 -9.52 24.70
CA GLU A 334 8.84 -8.18 25.07
C GLU A 334 7.67 -7.24 25.36
N ILE A 335 6.60 -7.28 24.56
CA ILE A 335 5.40 -6.47 24.79
C ILE A 335 4.77 -6.78 26.16
N GLU A 336 4.70 -8.06 26.55
CA GLU A 336 4.25 -8.46 27.90
C GLU A 336 5.16 -7.90 29.01
N SER A 337 6.48 -7.96 28.80
CA SER A 337 7.47 -7.42 29.73
C SER A 337 7.33 -5.90 29.91
N LEU A 338 7.14 -5.16 28.82
CA LEU A 338 6.94 -3.72 28.85
C LEU A 338 5.62 -3.33 29.53
N ALA A 339 4.55 -4.10 29.30
CA ALA A 339 3.28 -3.94 30.01
C ALA A 339 3.43 -4.21 31.52
N ALA A 340 4.19 -5.23 31.92
CA ALA A 340 4.48 -5.51 33.33
C ALA A 340 5.25 -4.38 34.02
N GLN A 341 6.08 -3.67 33.26
CA GLN A 341 6.84 -2.50 33.70
C GLN A 341 6.03 -1.20 33.69
N ASP A 342 4.72 -1.24 33.35
CA ASP A 342 3.86 -0.06 33.25
C ASP A 342 4.36 0.94 32.18
N THR A 343 4.96 0.41 31.11
CA THR A 343 5.48 1.23 30.01
C THR A 343 4.32 1.76 29.17
N HIS A 344 4.26 3.06 28.96
CA HIS A 344 3.29 3.72 28.08
C HIS A 344 3.72 3.59 26.61
N LEU A 345 3.17 2.60 25.89
CA LEU A 345 3.52 2.33 24.50
C LEU A 345 2.77 3.24 23.52
N TRP A 346 3.51 3.82 22.57
CA TRP A 346 2.95 4.38 21.34
C TRP A 346 2.71 3.25 20.34
N LEU A 347 1.46 3.07 19.95
CA LEU A 347 1.00 2.06 19.01
C LEU A 347 0.22 2.72 17.87
N ASP A 348 0.69 2.55 16.63
CA ASP A 348 -0.07 2.93 15.44
C ASP A 348 -1.03 1.79 15.08
N THR A 349 -2.30 1.88 15.49
CA THR A 349 -3.27 0.79 15.32
C THR A 349 -3.65 0.51 13.87
N SER A 350 -3.30 1.43 12.96
CA SER A 350 -3.51 1.25 11.52
C SER A 350 -2.44 0.37 10.86
N SER A 351 -1.26 0.25 11.48
CA SER A 351 -0.10 -0.47 10.95
C SER A 351 0.47 -1.55 11.89
N VAL A 352 0.25 -1.47 13.20
CA VAL A 352 0.62 -2.51 14.15
C VAL A 352 -0.45 -3.59 14.15
N ASN A 353 -0.01 -4.84 14.03
CA ASN A 353 -0.93 -5.97 13.98
C ASN A 353 -1.72 -6.19 15.28
N ALA A 354 -2.89 -6.82 15.14
CA ALA A 354 -3.80 -7.08 16.24
C ALA A 354 -3.17 -7.94 17.34
N ALA A 355 -2.24 -8.84 16.98
CA ALA A 355 -1.52 -9.67 17.95
C ALA A 355 -0.80 -8.80 19.00
N ILE A 356 0.04 -7.86 18.55
CA ILE A 356 0.81 -6.97 19.43
C ILE A 356 -0.10 -6.10 20.29
N VAL A 357 -1.09 -5.43 19.69
CA VAL A 357 -1.97 -4.51 20.43
C VAL A 357 -2.82 -5.25 21.45
N ASN A 358 -3.36 -6.42 21.10
CA ASN A 358 -4.16 -7.23 22.01
C ASN A 358 -3.32 -7.83 23.15
N THR A 359 -2.08 -8.27 22.87
CA THR A 359 -1.14 -8.74 23.91
C THR A 359 -0.81 -7.62 24.91
N TYR A 360 -0.59 -6.39 24.43
CA TYR A 360 -0.35 -5.24 25.30
C TYR A 360 -1.56 -4.94 26.18
N LYS A 361 -2.75 -4.79 25.59
CA LYS A 361 -4.00 -4.50 26.32
C LYS A 361 -4.30 -5.56 27.39
N SER A 362 -4.29 -6.84 26.99
CA SER A 362 -4.56 -7.97 27.89
C SER A 362 -3.55 -8.05 29.04
N SER A 363 -2.27 -7.74 28.76
CA SER A 363 -1.22 -7.72 29.79
C SER A 363 -1.42 -6.57 30.77
N CYS A 364 -1.71 -5.35 30.29
CA CYS A 364 -2.00 -4.21 31.16
C CYS A 364 -3.20 -4.48 32.08
N GLU A 365 -4.27 -5.11 31.58
CA GLU A 365 -5.43 -5.52 32.40
C GLU A 365 -5.04 -6.54 33.49
N ARG A 366 -4.24 -7.54 33.13
CA ARG A 366 -3.72 -8.56 34.07
C ARG A 366 -2.90 -7.94 35.21
N PHE A 367 -2.04 -6.98 34.92
CA PHE A 367 -1.17 -6.35 35.91
C PHE A 367 -1.86 -5.26 36.74
N THR A 368 -2.81 -4.52 36.16
CA THR A 368 -3.63 -3.54 36.88
C THR A 368 -4.61 -4.22 37.84
N GLY A 369 -5.27 -5.30 37.41
CA GLY A 369 -6.14 -6.13 38.26
C GLY A 369 -5.41 -6.77 39.45
N SER A 370 -4.14 -7.13 39.26
CA SER A 370 -3.29 -7.68 40.33
C SER A 370 -2.84 -6.63 41.35
N ARG A 371 -2.64 -5.36 40.93
CA ARG A 371 -2.30 -4.24 41.84
C ARG A 371 -3.52 -3.71 42.61
N GLY A 372 -4.72 -3.79 42.03
CA GLY A 372 -5.98 -3.37 42.67
C GLY A 372 -6.37 -4.15 43.93
N ASN A 373 -5.91 -5.39 44.10
CA ASN A 373 -6.16 -6.19 45.31
C ASN A 373 -5.22 -5.84 46.49
N LYS A 374 -4.17 -5.03 46.29
CA LYS A 374 -3.32 -4.51 47.37
C LYS A 374 -3.66 -3.08 47.81
N ALA A 375 -4.55 -2.38 47.08
CA ALA A 375 -4.87 -0.97 47.30
C ALA A 375 -6.33 -0.71 47.74
N LYS A 376 -7.04 -1.71 48.30
CA LYS A 376 -8.32 -1.45 49.02
C LYS A 376 -8.05 -0.90 50.42
N GLY A 377 -7.55 0.32 50.46
CA GLY A 377 -7.32 1.09 51.69
C GLY A 377 -7.24 2.57 51.39
N LYS A 378 -8.41 3.23 51.39
CA LYS A 378 -8.65 4.69 51.35
C LYS A 378 -8.43 5.41 50.00
N SER A 379 -9.53 5.75 49.34
CA SER A 379 -9.89 7.16 49.09
C SER A 379 -11.29 7.25 48.45
N LYS A 380 -12.05 8.26 48.88
CA LYS A 380 -13.43 8.60 48.51
C LYS A 380 -13.41 9.73 47.48
N MET A 381 -14.31 9.64 46.49
CA MET A 381 -14.99 10.71 45.72
C MET A 381 -14.15 11.83 45.08
N HIS A 382 -14.23 11.95 43.75
CA HIS A 382 -14.96 13.07 43.13
C HIS A 382 -15.47 12.67 41.74
N ASP A 383 -16.76 12.90 41.52
CA ASP A 383 -17.47 12.66 40.26
C ASP A 383 -17.31 13.91 39.37
N SER A 384 -17.00 13.71 38.10
CA SER A 384 -16.93 14.75 37.06
C SER A 384 -17.07 14.08 35.70
N SER A 385 -18.28 14.14 35.17
CA SER A 385 -18.68 13.69 33.85
C SER A 385 -17.95 14.43 32.73
N ASN A 386 -17.16 13.71 31.93
CA ASN A 386 -17.01 13.97 30.51
C ASN A 386 -16.65 12.68 29.78
N GLY A 387 -17.56 12.23 28.91
CA GLY A 387 -17.47 10.98 28.17
C GLY A 387 -16.38 11.00 27.11
N GLN A 388 -15.18 10.61 27.51
CA GLN A 388 -14.27 9.80 26.71
C GLN A 388 -13.89 8.64 27.63
N SER A 389 -14.10 7.41 27.18
CA SER A 389 -13.61 6.24 27.91
C SER A 389 -12.07 6.31 27.94
N GLU A 390 -11.50 6.85 29.03
CA GLU A 390 -10.09 6.72 29.39
C GLU A 390 -9.79 5.23 29.61
N GLY A 391 -9.48 4.53 28.51
CA GLY A 391 -9.24 3.10 28.49
C GLY A 391 -7.80 2.78 28.07
N HIS A 392 -7.01 2.34 29.05
CA HIS A 392 -5.79 1.52 28.93
C HIS A 392 -4.51 2.18 28.40
N SER A 393 -3.67 2.64 29.36
CA SER A 393 -2.22 2.96 29.42
C SER A 393 -1.34 3.28 28.19
N GLY A 394 -1.80 3.21 26.94
CA GLY A 394 -0.99 3.46 25.74
C GLY A 394 -1.36 4.76 25.00
N VAL A 395 -0.48 5.19 24.10
CA VAL A 395 -0.72 6.27 23.14
C VAL A 395 -1.06 5.66 21.79
N TYR A 396 -2.29 5.84 21.30
CA TYR A 396 -2.73 5.26 20.03
C TYR A 396 -2.79 6.34 18.94
N LYS A 397 -1.72 6.45 18.14
CA LYS A 397 -1.55 7.49 17.11
C LYS A 397 -0.72 6.96 15.94
N SER A 398 -0.86 7.55 14.76
CA SER A 398 -0.02 7.25 13.60
C SER A 398 1.47 7.42 13.91
N SER A 399 2.32 6.58 13.32
CA SER A 399 3.77 6.66 13.52
C SER A 399 4.32 8.03 13.08
N PRO A 400 5.15 8.71 13.90
CA PRO A 400 5.80 9.96 13.50
C PRO A 400 6.86 9.74 12.41
N ILE A 401 7.36 8.50 12.26
CA ILE A 401 8.37 8.14 11.26
C ILE A 401 7.80 8.23 9.85
N SER A 402 6.54 7.81 9.66
CA SER A 402 5.83 7.92 8.38
C SER A 402 5.85 9.33 7.81
N VAL A 403 5.62 10.35 8.66
CA VAL A 403 5.67 11.76 8.26
C VAL A 403 7.11 12.22 8.05
N ALA A 404 8.02 11.87 8.96
CA ALA A 404 9.42 12.28 8.87
C ALA A 404 10.09 11.80 7.56
N LYS A 405 9.89 10.53 7.17
CA LYS A 405 10.46 9.98 5.93
C LYS A 405 9.71 10.40 4.66
N ALA A 406 8.51 10.97 4.79
CA ALA A 406 7.77 11.48 3.64
C ALA A 406 8.49 12.70 3.03
N VAL A 407 9.13 13.53 3.86
CA VAL A 407 9.88 14.72 3.46
C VAL A 407 11.37 14.39 3.31
N LYS A 408 11.84 14.30 2.06
CA LYS A 408 13.23 13.88 1.77
C LYS A 408 14.20 15.00 2.10
N ASN A 409 15.30 14.66 2.77
CA ASN A 409 16.39 15.60 3.00
C ASN A 409 17.21 15.83 1.71
N HIS A 410 18.21 16.71 1.78
CA HIS A 410 19.01 17.07 0.59
C HIS A 410 19.71 15.89 -0.06
N ALA A 411 20.33 15.00 0.73
CA ALA A 411 21.04 13.83 0.22
C ALA A 411 20.08 12.81 -0.42
N GLU A 412 18.93 12.57 0.21
CA GLU A 412 17.88 11.70 -0.34
C GLU A 412 17.34 12.28 -1.66
N LEU A 413 17.10 13.60 -1.73
CA LEU A 413 16.64 14.27 -2.96
C LEU A 413 17.69 14.21 -4.08
N GLU A 414 18.97 14.39 -3.75
CA GLU A 414 20.06 14.26 -4.71
C GLU A 414 20.18 12.83 -5.23
N GLY A 415 20.12 11.83 -4.35
CA GLY A 415 20.09 10.42 -4.71
C GLY A 415 18.92 10.07 -5.62
N MET A 416 17.72 10.60 -5.32
CA MET A 416 16.54 10.46 -6.19
C MET A 416 16.78 11.07 -7.58
N ARG A 417 17.35 12.27 -7.69
CA ARG A 417 17.67 12.87 -9.00
C ARG A 417 18.68 12.03 -9.79
N ASN A 418 19.73 11.57 -9.12
CA ASN A 418 20.79 10.79 -9.75
C ASN A 418 20.30 9.42 -10.22
N SER A 419 19.52 8.71 -9.40
CA SER A 419 18.90 7.44 -9.78
C SER A 419 17.93 7.60 -10.96
N HIS A 420 17.07 8.62 -10.94
CA HIS A 420 16.16 8.91 -12.06
C HIS A 420 16.91 9.26 -13.35
N LEU A 421 18.04 9.97 -13.27
CA LEU A 421 18.86 10.28 -14.44
C LEU A 421 19.45 9.02 -15.07
N ARG A 422 20.01 8.11 -14.25
CA ARG A 422 20.55 6.83 -14.75
C ARG A 422 19.46 5.93 -15.30
N ASP A 423 18.31 5.86 -14.63
CA ASP A 423 17.17 5.08 -15.11
C ASP A 423 16.61 5.62 -16.44
N ALA A 424 16.55 6.95 -16.58
CA ALA A 424 16.17 7.58 -17.84
C ALA A 424 17.16 7.26 -18.98
N ALA A 425 18.46 7.19 -18.69
CA ALA A 425 19.46 6.77 -19.67
C ALA A 425 19.30 5.30 -20.09
N ALA A 426 19.01 4.40 -19.14
CA ALA A 426 18.71 3.00 -19.44
C ALA A 426 17.45 2.88 -20.32
N LEU A 427 16.39 3.62 -19.98
CA LEU A 427 15.16 3.66 -20.77
C LEU A 427 15.40 4.22 -22.17
N ALA A 428 16.20 5.29 -22.33
CA ALA A 428 16.51 5.82 -23.64
C ALA A 428 17.22 4.80 -24.54
N GLN A 429 18.20 4.06 -24.00
CA GLN A 429 18.88 2.99 -24.73
C GLN A 429 17.92 1.85 -25.07
N PHE A 430 17.06 1.47 -24.12
CA PHE A 430 16.03 0.46 -24.32
C PHE A 430 15.04 0.85 -25.42
N TRP A 431 14.55 2.09 -25.44
CA TRP A 431 13.58 2.54 -26.45
C TRP A 431 14.18 2.56 -27.85
N VAL A 432 15.43 3.00 -27.99
CA VAL A 432 16.15 2.91 -29.27
C VAL A 432 16.30 1.46 -29.73
N TRP A 433 16.72 0.56 -28.83
CA TRP A 433 16.81 -0.86 -29.13
C TRP A 433 15.47 -1.45 -29.55
N LEU A 434 14.38 -1.15 -28.82
CA LEU A 434 13.06 -1.69 -29.10
C LEU A 434 12.53 -1.20 -30.45
N GLU A 435 12.69 0.08 -30.76
CA GLU A 435 12.34 0.63 -32.07
C GLU A 435 13.13 -0.05 -33.20
N ASP A 436 14.44 -0.25 -33.04
CA ASP A 436 15.29 -0.91 -34.04
C ASP A 436 14.86 -2.36 -34.30
N GLU A 437 14.58 -3.14 -33.25
CA GLU A 437 14.15 -4.54 -33.40
C GLU A 437 12.78 -4.64 -34.08
N ILE A 438 11.86 -3.72 -33.77
CA ILE A 438 10.57 -3.64 -34.45
C ILE A 438 10.74 -3.29 -35.93
N HIS A 439 11.63 -2.35 -36.28
CA HIS A 439 11.92 -2.01 -37.68
C HIS A 439 12.55 -3.18 -38.45
N LYS A 440 13.38 -3.99 -37.80
CA LYS A 440 13.94 -5.23 -38.38
C LYS A 440 12.91 -6.35 -38.52
N GLY A 441 11.71 -6.20 -37.96
CA GLY A 441 10.66 -7.20 -37.99
C GLY A 441 10.87 -8.36 -37.01
N VAL A 442 11.70 -8.18 -35.98
CA VAL A 442 11.93 -9.17 -34.93
C VAL A 442 10.65 -9.32 -34.10
N LYS A 443 10.24 -10.57 -33.85
CA LYS A 443 9.08 -10.88 -33.02
C LYS A 443 9.53 -10.98 -31.57
N LEU A 444 9.11 -10.03 -30.76
CA LEU A 444 9.38 -9.99 -29.32
C LEU A 444 8.09 -10.20 -28.55
N THR A 445 8.11 -11.06 -27.56
CA THR A 445 7.05 -11.23 -26.57
C THR A 445 7.09 -10.13 -25.52
N GLU A 446 5.97 -9.89 -24.83
CA GLU A 446 5.93 -8.93 -23.72
C GLU A 446 6.96 -9.24 -22.61
N VAL A 447 7.20 -10.53 -22.34
CA VAL A 447 8.23 -10.99 -21.38
C VAL A 447 9.63 -10.64 -21.87
N GLU A 448 9.97 -10.95 -23.12
CA GLU A 448 11.31 -10.63 -23.68
C GLU A 448 11.58 -9.13 -23.67
N VAL A 449 10.56 -8.30 -23.89
CA VAL A 449 10.68 -6.83 -23.78
C VAL A 449 10.95 -6.40 -22.34
N SER A 450 10.26 -6.99 -21.35
CA SER A 450 10.52 -6.74 -19.93
C SER A 450 11.93 -7.15 -19.52
N ASP A 451 12.36 -8.36 -19.90
CA ASP A 451 13.69 -8.90 -19.58
C ASP A 451 14.80 -8.04 -20.18
N LYS A 452 14.58 -7.52 -21.41
CA LYS A 452 15.55 -6.62 -22.03
C LYS A 452 15.67 -5.30 -21.27
N LEU A 453 14.56 -4.73 -20.79
CA LEU A 453 14.62 -3.51 -19.97
C LEU A 453 15.41 -3.76 -18.67
N LEU A 454 15.19 -4.92 -18.03
CA LEU A 454 15.94 -5.33 -16.85
C LEU A 454 17.45 -5.40 -17.15
N GLU A 455 17.85 -5.92 -18.31
CA GLU A 455 19.24 -5.95 -18.75
C GLU A 455 19.86 -4.55 -18.88
N PHE A 456 19.12 -3.57 -19.39
CA PHE A 456 19.60 -2.18 -19.47
C PHE A 456 19.72 -1.52 -18.09
N ARG A 457 18.77 -1.79 -17.19
CA ARG A 457 18.79 -1.28 -15.82
C ARG A 457 19.91 -1.90 -14.99
N SER A 458 20.16 -3.20 -15.12
CA SER A 458 21.19 -3.90 -14.35
C SER A 458 22.62 -3.43 -14.66
N LYS A 459 22.82 -2.80 -15.83
CA LYS A 459 24.09 -2.14 -16.20
C LYS A 459 24.27 -0.77 -15.55
N GLN A 460 23.23 -0.17 -14.97
CA GLN A 460 23.34 1.14 -14.33
C GLN A 460 24.01 1.01 -12.96
N TYR A 461 24.86 1.98 -12.64
CA TYR A 461 25.53 2.02 -11.34
C TYR A 461 24.52 1.97 -10.20
N GLY A 462 24.78 1.08 -9.23
CA GLY A 462 23.99 0.99 -8.02
C GLY A 462 22.59 0.40 -8.19
N PHE A 463 22.26 -0.20 -9.34
CA PHE A 463 21.03 -0.98 -9.49
C PHE A 463 21.00 -2.15 -8.49
N ILE A 464 19.84 -2.39 -7.89
CA ILE A 464 19.62 -3.45 -6.89
C ILE A 464 18.63 -4.47 -7.45
N ASP A 465 17.44 -4.01 -7.81
CA ASP A 465 16.32 -4.82 -8.27
C ASP A 465 15.30 -3.92 -9.00
N THR A 466 14.27 -4.50 -9.58
CA THR A 466 13.05 -3.78 -10.00
C THR A 466 12.30 -3.24 -8.78
N SER A 467 11.60 -2.10 -8.92
CA SER A 467 10.75 -1.56 -7.85
C SER A 467 9.32 -2.12 -7.84
N PHE A 468 8.96 -2.85 -8.89
CA PHE A 468 7.77 -3.71 -9.01
C PHE A 468 7.91 -4.57 -10.28
N ASP A 469 7.06 -5.60 -10.43
CA ASP A 469 6.97 -6.38 -11.67
C ASP A 469 6.65 -5.48 -12.88
N THR A 470 7.53 -5.46 -13.88
CA THR A 470 7.33 -4.67 -15.10
C THR A 470 6.04 -5.05 -15.82
N ILE A 471 5.18 -4.07 -16.07
CA ILE A 471 3.99 -4.19 -16.90
C ILE A 471 4.42 -3.90 -18.34
N SER A 472 4.60 -4.94 -19.15
CA SER A 472 4.86 -4.86 -20.59
C SER A 472 3.63 -5.37 -21.32
N ALA A 473 2.88 -4.50 -21.98
CA ALA A 473 1.53 -4.83 -22.43
C ALA A 473 1.21 -4.29 -23.84
N THR A 474 0.87 -5.18 -24.78
CA THR A 474 0.46 -4.83 -26.14
C THR A 474 -1.06 -4.99 -26.34
N GLY A 475 -1.67 -4.02 -27.01
CA GLY A 475 -3.08 -4.07 -27.38
C GLY A 475 -4.02 -4.18 -26.18
N ALA A 476 -4.86 -5.22 -26.18
CA ALA A 476 -5.87 -5.42 -25.14
C ALA A 476 -5.27 -5.68 -23.75
N ASN A 477 -4.05 -6.22 -23.68
CA ASN A 477 -3.36 -6.44 -22.41
C ASN A 477 -3.10 -5.11 -21.69
N GLY A 478 -2.86 -4.02 -22.42
CA GLY A 478 -2.66 -2.68 -21.85
C GLY A 478 -3.93 -2.07 -21.22
N ALA A 479 -5.09 -2.72 -21.36
CA ALA A 479 -6.31 -2.34 -20.65
C ALA A 479 -6.48 -3.05 -19.28
N ILE A 480 -5.63 -4.04 -18.98
CA ILE A 480 -5.60 -4.73 -17.69
C ILE A 480 -4.58 -3.98 -16.81
N ILE A 481 -5.07 -3.30 -15.78
CA ILE A 481 -4.30 -2.29 -15.02
C ILE A 481 -3.02 -2.89 -14.42
N HIS A 482 -3.12 -4.05 -13.76
CA HIS A 482 -1.97 -4.77 -13.20
C HIS A 482 -1.66 -6.02 -14.03
N TYR A 483 -1.54 -5.86 -15.35
CA TYR A 483 -1.14 -6.94 -16.23
C TYR A 483 0.29 -7.39 -15.89
N LYS A 484 0.47 -8.69 -15.67
CA LYS A 484 1.79 -9.31 -15.56
C LYS A 484 1.96 -10.27 -16.71
N PRO A 485 2.92 -10.04 -17.64
CA PRO A 485 3.17 -10.99 -18.71
C PRO A 485 3.78 -12.27 -18.12
N GLU A 486 3.24 -13.42 -18.52
CA GLU A 486 3.76 -14.74 -18.15
C GLU A 486 4.25 -15.47 -19.40
N THR A 487 5.39 -16.16 -19.31
CA THR A 487 6.06 -16.78 -20.46
C THR A 487 5.14 -17.68 -21.29
N GLU A 488 4.23 -18.39 -20.64
CA GLU A 488 3.33 -19.34 -21.30
C GLU A 488 2.11 -18.70 -21.98
N SER A 489 1.76 -17.46 -21.61
CA SER A 489 0.49 -16.83 -22.01
C SER A 489 0.60 -15.40 -22.56
N CYS A 490 1.80 -14.82 -22.57
CA CYS A 490 2.03 -13.46 -23.03
C CYS A 490 1.87 -13.30 -24.54
N ALA A 491 1.53 -12.08 -24.96
CA ALA A 491 1.38 -11.76 -26.37
C ALA A 491 2.72 -11.40 -27.03
N VAL A 492 2.80 -11.62 -28.34
CA VAL A 492 3.84 -11.03 -29.18
C VAL A 492 3.50 -9.56 -29.43
N LEU A 493 4.48 -8.68 -29.24
CA LEU A 493 4.35 -7.25 -29.49
C LEU A 493 3.93 -7.00 -30.94
N ASP A 494 2.88 -6.20 -31.10
CA ASP A 494 2.31 -5.84 -32.40
C ASP A 494 2.47 -4.34 -32.64
N SER A 495 3.25 -3.98 -33.67
CA SER A 495 3.54 -2.58 -34.01
C SER A 495 2.29 -1.79 -34.44
N LYS A 496 1.20 -2.46 -34.79
CA LYS A 496 -0.09 -1.85 -35.16
C LYS A 496 -1.02 -1.64 -33.96
N LYS A 497 -0.56 -1.95 -32.75
CA LYS A 497 -1.31 -1.78 -31.50
C LYS A 497 -0.59 -0.79 -30.58
N LEU A 498 -1.34 -0.27 -29.60
CA LEU A 498 -0.72 0.45 -28.49
C LEU A 498 0.17 -0.50 -27.70
N PHE A 499 1.31 0.03 -27.24
CA PHE A 499 2.20 -0.64 -26.31
C PHE A 499 2.33 0.22 -25.05
N LEU A 500 2.02 -0.36 -23.89
CA LEU A 500 2.17 0.26 -22.58
C LEU A 500 3.30 -0.44 -21.84
N LEU A 501 4.21 0.36 -21.30
CA LEU A 501 5.32 -0.10 -20.47
C LEU A 501 5.29 0.68 -19.15
N ASP A 502 5.00 -0.01 -18.06
CA ASP A 502 5.09 0.52 -16.69
C ASP A 502 6.18 -0.22 -15.95
N SER A 503 7.14 0.50 -15.38
CA SER A 503 8.32 -0.14 -14.83
C SER A 503 9.11 0.78 -13.91
N GLY A 504 9.94 0.22 -13.03
CA GLY A 504 10.83 0.99 -12.19
C GLY A 504 12.01 0.18 -11.64
N GLY A 505 12.95 0.88 -11.02
CA GLY A 505 14.16 0.28 -10.44
C GLY A 505 14.42 0.76 -9.02
N GLN A 506 14.96 -0.15 -8.20
CA GLN A 506 15.60 0.14 -6.94
C GLN A 506 17.09 0.37 -7.17
N TYR A 507 17.59 1.51 -6.69
CA TYR A 507 19.00 1.86 -6.70
C TYR A 507 19.50 2.10 -5.28
N VAL A 508 20.82 2.04 -5.08
CA VAL A 508 21.44 2.30 -3.77
C VAL A 508 21.12 3.68 -3.18
N ASP A 509 20.72 4.62 -4.04
CA ASP A 509 20.48 6.04 -3.76
C ASP A 509 19.06 6.51 -4.12
N GLY A 510 18.16 5.65 -4.61
CA GLY A 510 16.78 6.05 -4.90
C GLY A 510 15.93 4.96 -5.55
N THR A 511 14.66 5.25 -5.73
CA THR A 511 13.67 4.35 -6.32
C THR A 511 12.97 5.07 -7.47
N THR A 512 12.79 4.40 -8.62
CA THR A 512 12.10 4.97 -9.78
C THR A 512 10.80 4.26 -10.08
N ASP A 513 9.89 4.97 -10.73
CA ASP A 513 8.60 4.49 -11.24
C ASP A 513 8.22 5.34 -12.46
N ILE A 514 8.01 4.71 -13.60
CA ILE A 514 7.76 5.39 -14.87
C ILE A 514 6.97 4.54 -15.86
N THR A 515 5.85 5.10 -16.30
CA THR A 515 5.03 4.57 -17.38
C THR A 515 5.22 5.35 -18.69
N ARG A 516 5.26 4.64 -19.82
CA ARG A 516 5.11 5.20 -21.17
C ARG A 516 4.13 4.37 -21.99
N THR A 517 3.35 5.05 -22.82
CA THR A 517 2.48 4.42 -23.82
C THR A 517 2.84 4.94 -25.19
N VAL A 518 3.13 4.03 -26.12
CA VAL A 518 3.59 4.34 -27.47
C VAL A 518 2.78 3.55 -28.51
N HIS A 519 2.96 3.91 -29.77
CA HIS A 519 2.43 3.19 -30.91
C HIS A 519 3.49 3.22 -32.03
N PHE A 520 3.89 2.05 -32.54
CA PHE A 520 5.00 1.95 -33.51
C PHE A 520 4.56 2.09 -34.98
N GLY A 521 3.25 2.04 -35.24
CA GLY A 521 2.64 2.37 -36.54
C GLY A 521 1.75 3.61 -36.48
N VAL A 522 0.59 3.57 -37.16
CA VAL A 522 -0.38 4.67 -37.15
C VAL A 522 -1.53 4.40 -36.16
N PRO A 523 -1.65 5.15 -35.04
CA PRO A 523 -2.75 4.96 -34.10
C PRO A 523 -4.07 5.52 -34.64
N THR A 524 -5.18 4.90 -34.22
CA THR A 524 -6.55 5.33 -34.54
C THR A 524 -6.90 6.68 -33.91
N ALA A 525 -7.92 7.35 -34.45
CA ALA A 525 -8.42 8.62 -33.89
C ALA A 525 -8.81 8.50 -32.41
N ARG A 526 -9.45 7.38 -32.03
CA ARG A 526 -9.85 7.13 -30.64
C ARG A 526 -8.66 6.92 -29.71
N GLN A 527 -7.63 6.19 -30.14
CA GLN A 527 -6.41 6.00 -29.35
C GLN A 527 -5.70 7.34 -29.11
N LYS A 528 -5.60 8.19 -30.15
CA LYS A 528 -5.05 9.55 -30.04
C LYS A 528 -5.85 10.40 -29.05
N GLU A 529 -7.18 10.40 -29.17
CA GLU A 529 -8.07 11.15 -28.27
C GLU A 529 -7.87 10.75 -26.80
N CYS A 530 -7.90 9.44 -26.50
CA CYS A 530 -7.70 8.94 -25.14
C CYS A 530 -6.31 9.32 -24.60
N PHE A 531 -5.25 9.11 -25.39
CA PHE A 531 -3.89 9.48 -25.01
C PHE A 531 -3.76 10.98 -24.71
N THR A 532 -4.31 11.85 -25.56
CA THR A 532 -4.27 13.30 -25.36
C THR A 532 -5.01 13.73 -24.11
N ARG A 533 -6.17 13.14 -23.79
CA ARG A 533 -6.91 13.44 -22.55
C ARG A 533 -6.09 13.11 -21.31
N VAL A 534 -5.45 11.93 -21.29
CA VAL A 534 -4.56 11.53 -20.17
C VAL A 534 -3.37 12.48 -20.06
N LEU A 535 -2.73 12.83 -21.18
CA LEU A 535 -1.61 13.77 -21.20
C LEU A 535 -2.00 15.18 -20.71
N GLN A 536 -3.20 15.66 -21.05
CA GLN A 536 -3.71 16.94 -20.57
C GLN A 536 -3.85 16.95 -19.04
N VAL A 537 -4.43 15.91 -18.44
CA VAL A 537 -4.54 15.80 -16.98
C VAL A 537 -3.17 15.74 -16.32
N ALA A 538 -2.24 14.94 -16.86
CA ALA A 538 -0.87 14.84 -16.35
C ALA A 538 -0.14 16.20 -16.40
N LYS A 539 -0.27 16.94 -17.50
CA LYS A 539 0.30 18.29 -17.63
C LYS A 539 -0.35 19.26 -16.65
N CYS A 540 -1.68 19.26 -16.52
CA CYS A 540 -2.37 20.09 -15.54
C CYS A 540 -1.79 19.86 -14.14
N LEU A 541 -1.68 18.61 -13.68
CA LEU A 541 -1.10 18.28 -12.37
C LEU A 541 0.35 18.79 -12.22
N LEU A 542 1.17 18.72 -13.27
CA LEU A 542 2.56 19.21 -13.24
C LEU A 542 2.66 20.75 -13.19
N PHE A 543 1.77 21.46 -13.88
CA PHE A 543 1.79 22.92 -13.97
C PHE A 543 1.01 23.64 -12.85
N TYR A 544 0.16 22.92 -12.09
CA TYR A 544 -0.48 23.49 -10.91
C TYR A 544 0.53 23.68 -9.76
N LEU A 545 1.15 24.87 -9.77
CA LEU A 545 1.95 25.41 -8.69
C LEU A 545 1.03 25.77 -7.50
N PHE A 546 0.98 24.90 -6.50
CA PHE A 546 0.55 25.11 -5.10
C PHE A 546 -0.69 26.00 -4.80
N ILE A 547 -1.77 25.36 -4.35
CA ILE A 547 -2.47 25.81 -3.13
C ILE A 547 -2.06 24.83 -2.02
N TYR A 548 -1.39 25.35 -0.99
CA TYR A 548 -0.89 24.61 0.16
C TYR A 548 -2.03 23.84 0.88
N PHE A 549 -1.79 22.55 1.13
CA PHE A 549 -2.21 21.76 2.32
C PHE A 549 -3.66 21.36 2.61
N TYR A 550 -4.66 21.56 1.74
CA TYR A 550 -6.06 21.14 2.01
C TYR A 550 -6.54 19.88 1.28
N MET A 551 -5.68 18.87 1.10
CA MET A 551 -6.07 17.56 0.53
C MET A 551 -5.83 16.37 1.46
N VAL A 552 -5.73 16.60 2.78
CA VAL A 552 -5.95 15.51 3.73
C VAL A 552 -7.46 15.28 3.82
N LYS A 553 -7.92 14.23 3.13
CA LYS A 553 -9.16 13.50 3.42
C LYS A 553 -10.48 14.27 3.20
N ARG A 554 -10.86 14.52 1.94
CA ARG A 554 -12.30 14.42 1.62
C ARG A 554 -12.65 12.93 1.58
N ARG A 555 -13.49 12.49 2.53
CA ARG A 555 -14.24 11.24 2.47
C ARG A 555 -14.89 11.15 1.09
N ASP A 556 -14.34 10.29 0.25
CA ASP A 556 -14.85 9.72 -1.00
C ASP A 556 -13.65 9.52 -1.94
N GLY A 557 -13.03 8.34 -1.82
CA GLY A 557 -11.80 7.94 -2.48
C GLY A 557 -11.93 7.74 -4.00
N PHE A 558 -12.06 8.83 -4.75
CA PHE A 558 -11.85 8.84 -6.20
C PHE A 558 -11.20 10.15 -6.65
N PHE A 559 -9.92 10.09 -7.05
CA PHE A 559 -9.39 11.09 -8.00
C PHE A 559 -9.97 10.78 -9.38
N LYS A 560 -11.21 11.20 -9.62
CA LYS A 560 -11.71 11.50 -10.96
C LYS A 560 -11.57 13.00 -11.15
N VAL A 561 -10.40 13.47 -11.58
CA VAL A 561 -10.38 14.72 -12.36
C VAL A 561 -11.13 14.34 -13.64
N GLY A 562 -12.39 14.75 -13.71
CA GLY A 562 -13.38 14.12 -14.59
C GLY A 562 -12.88 13.96 -16.02
N PHE A 563 -12.98 12.75 -16.56
CA PHE A 563 -13.07 12.50 -18.01
C PHE A 563 -14.27 13.23 -18.66
N CYS A 564 -15.11 13.91 -17.86
CA CYS A 564 -16.11 14.88 -18.29
C CYS A 564 -15.46 16.20 -18.72
N LEU A 565 -14.77 16.20 -19.85
CA LEU A 565 -14.88 17.35 -20.75
C LEU A 565 -16.14 17.10 -21.59
N ASN A 566 -17.20 17.83 -21.26
CA ASN A 566 -18.47 17.85 -21.99
C ASN A 566 -18.23 17.85 -23.50
N SER A 567 -18.79 16.87 -24.21
CA SER A 567 -18.84 16.85 -25.68
C SER A 567 -19.83 17.84 -26.29
N ASP A 568 -20.59 18.59 -25.47
CA ASP A 568 -21.63 19.53 -25.94
C ASP A 568 -21.46 20.94 -25.37
N ALA A 569 -20.39 21.62 -25.77
CA ALA A 569 -20.29 23.08 -25.64
C ALA A 569 -20.16 23.72 -27.02
N LYS A 570 -21.20 23.56 -27.85
CA LYS A 570 -21.50 24.52 -28.91
C LYS A 570 -22.36 25.65 -28.31
N THR A 571 -21.97 26.88 -28.64
CA THR A 571 -22.74 28.15 -28.54
C THR A 571 -23.13 28.65 -27.14
N ASN A 572 -22.31 29.55 -26.58
CA ASN A 572 -22.74 30.94 -26.28
C ASN A 572 -21.55 31.75 -25.73
N LEU A 573 -20.87 32.46 -26.63
CA LEU A 573 -19.98 33.57 -26.29
C LEU A 573 -20.75 34.87 -26.54
N GLY A 574 -21.29 35.45 -25.46
CA GLY A 574 -21.54 36.88 -25.35
C GLY A 574 -20.31 37.51 -24.71
N GLY A 575 -19.69 38.47 -25.40
CA GLY A 575 -18.27 38.78 -25.28
C GLY A 575 -17.83 39.61 -24.07
N VAL A 576 -16.52 39.52 -23.76
CA VAL A 576 -15.59 40.63 -23.46
C VAL A 576 -14.14 40.15 -23.74
N GLY A 577 -13.41 40.85 -24.63
CA GLY A 577 -11.95 41.08 -24.57
C GLY A 577 -10.96 39.97 -25.01
N PRO A 578 -10.01 40.23 -25.94
CA PRO A 578 -9.09 39.22 -26.48
C PRO A 578 -7.74 39.19 -25.74
N GLY A 579 -7.25 38.00 -25.41
CA GLY A 579 -5.86 37.81 -24.97
C GLY A 579 -5.59 36.38 -24.51
N PHE A 580 -4.66 35.71 -25.19
CA PHE A 580 -4.21 34.31 -25.00
C PHE A 580 -5.06 33.23 -25.68
N LYS A 581 -4.81 33.08 -26.99
CA LYS A 581 -5.02 31.81 -27.71
C LYS A 581 -3.74 30.96 -27.59
N PHE A 582 -3.84 29.77 -26.99
CA PHE A 582 -2.91 28.69 -27.31
C PHE A 582 -3.34 28.09 -28.66
N LYS A 583 -2.43 28.12 -29.65
CA LYS A 583 -2.61 27.36 -30.90
C LYS A 583 -2.47 25.87 -30.59
N CYS A 584 -3.42 25.09 -31.10
CA CYS A 584 -3.43 23.62 -31.08
C CYS A 584 -2.21 23.01 -31.76
#